data_AF-A0A672L1C4-F1
#
_entry.id   AF-A0A672L1C4-F1
#
_cell.length_a   1.000
_cell.length_b   1.000
_cell.length_c   1.000
_cell.angle_alpha   90.00
_cell.angle_beta   90.00
_cell.angle_gamma   90.00
#
_symmetry.space_group_name_H-M   'P 1'
#
loop_
_entity.id
_entity.type
_entity.pdbx_description
1 polymer ?
#
loop_
_entity_poly.entity_id
_entity_poly.type
_entity_poly.pdbx_seq_one_letter_code
_entity_poly.pdbx_strand_id
1 'polypeptide(L)'
;MAKHSTIYPSSEALEAVQSLVSTVERTLKHVSDWMDQTQASQSNQSNSASTQEEETEASVDESPEGSTNEDSSCSSTPSEGRVLCGVMRIGLVAKGLLIKDDMDLELVLMCREKPTETLLCTVCDNLPQQIEKLTEEKYEVQSSIPEAAILVCTKTEPKLTLKVTLTSPQMTDDGETEEQESVESSEPADLLDRQRCLVALASLRHAKWFQARVNGLKSCVIVLRILRDMCNRVPAWEPLKGWPLELICEKAIATCNRPLGAGEALRRVMECLASGILLPGGPGLHDPCEKELTNTLSAMTDEQAEAITYNAQVQAVCVGMCVRCRCVTVRRGEPCCSHDSDLYVYAQTQTQTQTQTQTHVRTQGPILTASGKNPVMELNEKRRGLKYELISESGGSHDKRFIMEVEVDGQKFRGAGPNKKVAKASAALAALEKLFSGPNAAGNKKKKIISQSKGALAAAAAVSAVAVQAARGRGRPTLTRGAFVSAAAAPGYVTPGVYLIALFIFSLGLPKRMLLLPIMKVPTYPIPHYSFF
;
A
#
# COMPACT_ATOMS: atom_id res chain seq x y z
N MET A 1 -11.17 -5.58 -15.87
CA MET A 1 -11.13 -5.64 -17.35
C MET A 1 -12.06 -4.62 -17.97
N ALA A 2 -13.40 -4.79 -17.99
CA ALA A 2 -14.32 -3.84 -18.64
C ALA A 2 -14.01 -2.35 -18.38
N LYS A 3 -13.96 -1.92 -17.11
CA LYS A 3 -13.58 -0.53 -16.74
C LYS A 3 -12.19 -0.10 -17.23
N HIS A 4 -11.19 -1.00 -17.27
CA HIS A 4 -9.89 -0.71 -17.87
C HIS A 4 -10.02 -0.46 -19.38
N SER A 5 -10.78 -1.29 -20.10
CA SER A 5 -11.06 -1.06 -21.52
C SER A 5 -11.83 0.23 -21.79
N THR A 6 -12.67 0.69 -20.86
CA THR A 6 -13.37 1.98 -20.97
C THR A 6 -12.43 3.19 -20.87
N ILE A 7 -11.42 3.12 -19.99
CA ILE A 7 -10.49 4.22 -19.67
C ILE A 7 -9.15 4.16 -20.42
N TYR A 8 -8.85 3.07 -21.13
CA TYR A 8 -7.62 2.97 -21.91
C TYR A 8 -7.74 3.85 -23.18
N PRO A 9 -6.68 4.58 -23.59
CA PRO A 9 -6.74 5.43 -24.79
C PRO A 9 -7.09 4.67 -26.07
N SER A 10 -7.53 5.40 -27.11
CA SER A 10 -7.67 4.87 -28.47
C SER A 10 -6.29 4.61 -29.10
N SER A 11 -6.25 3.79 -30.15
CA SER A 11 -5.01 3.55 -30.92
C SER A 11 -4.46 4.87 -31.47
N GLU A 12 -5.32 5.65 -32.13
CA GLU A 12 -5.07 7.01 -32.62
C GLU A 12 -4.47 7.95 -31.56
N ALA A 13 -4.95 7.94 -30.31
CA ALA A 13 -4.37 8.76 -29.24
C ALA A 13 -2.98 8.26 -28.80
N LEU A 14 -2.74 6.95 -28.78
CA LEU A 14 -1.42 6.38 -28.49
C LEU A 14 -0.43 6.63 -29.63
N GLU A 15 -0.91 6.60 -30.88
CA GLU A 15 -0.14 6.91 -32.09
C GLU A 15 0.24 8.40 -32.12
N ALA A 16 -0.68 9.31 -31.79
CA ALA A 16 -0.39 10.74 -31.62
C ALA A 16 0.65 11.00 -30.51
N VAL A 17 0.49 10.38 -29.33
CA VAL A 17 1.46 10.48 -28.22
C VAL A 17 2.83 9.95 -28.63
N GLN A 18 2.90 8.78 -29.27
CA GLN A 18 4.17 8.19 -29.72
C GLN A 18 4.80 9.01 -30.86
N SER A 19 4.01 9.60 -31.75
CA SER A 19 4.49 10.52 -32.79
C SER A 19 5.17 11.72 -32.16
N LEU A 20 4.43 12.53 -31.40
CA LEU A 20 4.92 13.73 -30.69
C LEU A 20 6.18 13.44 -29.87
N VAL A 21 6.15 12.40 -29.02
CA VAL A 21 7.31 12.05 -28.19
C VAL A 21 8.51 11.65 -29.07
N SER A 22 8.32 10.81 -30.09
CA SER A 22 9.44 10.39 -30.96
C SER A 22 9.99 11.54 -31.82
N THR A 23 9.15 12.50 -32.21
CA THR A 23 9.54 13.68 -32.99
C THR A 23 10.36 14.62 -32.11
N VAL A 24 9.92 14.90 -30.88
CA VAL A 24 10.67 15.77 -29.95
C VAL A 24 11.95 15.10 -29.44
N GLU A 25 11.97 13.78 -29.22
CA GLU A 25 13.20 13.02 -28.92
C GLU A 25 14.24 13.15 -30.04
N ARG A 26 13.83 12.99 -31.32
CA ARG A 26 14.71 13.19 -32.49
C ARG A 26 15.15 14.64 -32.63
N THR A 27 14.24 15.58 -32.44
CA THR A 27 14.52 17.03 -32.51
C THR A 27 15.56 17.44 -31.47
N LEU A 28 15.39 17.04 -30.21
CA LEU A 28 16.33 17.34 -29.12
C LEU A 28 17.70 16.71 -29.37
N LYS A 29 17.78 15.51 -29.98
CA LYS A 29 19.05 14.96 -30.45
C LYS A 29 19.69 15.85 -31.52
N HIS A 30 18.93 16.33 -32.52
CA HIS A 30 19.47 17.25 -33.53
C HIS A 30 19.87 18.62 -32.96
N VAL A 31 19.23 19.10 -31.88
CA VAL A 31 19.69 20.28 -31.13
C VAL A 31 21.02 20.00 -30.43
N SER A 32 21.19 18.85 -29.76
CA SER A 32 22.48 18.43 -29.19
C SER A 32 23.57 18.36 -30.25
N ASP A 33 23.31 17.65 -31.35
CA ASP A 33 24.29 17.48 -32.43
C ASP A 33 24.70 18.84 -33.04
N TRP A 34 23.80 19.84 -33.07
CA TRP A 34 24.08 21.21 -33.50
C TRP A 34 24.88 22.03 -32.47
N MET A 35 24.58 21.89 -31.17
CA MET A 35 25.35 22.54 -30.10
C MET A 35 26.80 22.05 -30.08
N ASP A 36 27.00 20.73 -30.16
CA ASP A 36 28.32 20.10 -30.21
C ASP A 36 29.14 20.62 -31.42
N GLN A 37 28.53 20.72 -32.61
CA GLN A 37 29.15 21.29 -33.81
C GLN A 37 29.52 22.78 -33.64
N THR A 38 28.67 23.55 -32.96
CA THR A 38 28.89 24.98 -32.74
C THR A 38 30.07 25.22 -31.79
N GLN A 39 30.19 24.43 -30.71
CA GLN A 39 31.33 24.50 -29.79
C GLN A 39 32.64 24.05 -30.45
N ALA A 40 32.64 22.94 -31.20
CA ALA A 40 33.82 22.48 -31.96
C ALA A 40 34.29 23.51 -33.01
N SER A 41 33.37 24.29 -33.57
CA SER A 41 33.70 25.40 -34.49
C SER A 41 34.35 26.58 -33.78
N GLN A 42 34.00 26.84 -32.51
CA GLN A 42 34.57 27.92 -31.71
C GLN A 42 35.95 27.55 -31.13
N SER A 43 36.14 26.33 -30.63
CA SER A 43 37.43 25.86 -30.11
C SER A 43 38.54 25.84 -31.16
N ASN A 44 38.18 25.65 -32.44
CA ASN A 44 39.11 25.69 -33.55
C ASN A 44 39.51 27.12 -33.98
N GLN A 45 38.78 28.16 -33.54
CA GLN A 45 39.16 29.56 -33.77
C GLN A 45 40.03 30.14 -32.65
N SER A 46 39.94 29.63 -31.41
CA SER A 46 40.80 30.07 -30.31
C SER A 46 42.25 29.60 -30.41
N ASN A 47 42.52 28.52 -31.16
CA ASN A 47 43.86 27.90 -31.24
C ASN A 47 44.76 28.47 -32.36
N SER A 48 44.32 29.44 -33.17
CA SER A 48 45.14 30.02 -34.26
C SER A 48 46.08 31.15 -33.79
N ALA A 49 46.58 31.07 -32.55
CA ALA A 49 47.27 32.18 -31.88
C ALA A 49 48.61 31.81 -31.21
N SER A 50 49.19 30.64 -31.50
CA SER A 50 50.55 30.29 -31.03
C SER A 50 51.26 29.31 -31.99
N THR A 51 51.67 29.80 -33.17
CA THR A 51 52.62 29.08 -34.02
C THR A 51 54.04 29.49 -33.65
N GLN A 52 54.79 28.57 -33.05
CA GLN A 52 56.24 28.49 -33.24
C GLN A 52 56.59 27.07 -33.67
N GLU A 53 57.59 26.97 -34.54
CA GLU A 53 57.95 25.76 -35.26
C GLU A 53 58.98 24.95 -34.45
N GLU A 54 58.83 23.63 -34.40
CA GLU A 54 59.98 22.75 -34.20
C GLU A 54 59.74 21.39 -34.88
N GLU A 55 60.72 20.92 -35.64
CA GLU A 55 60.68 19.69 -36.44
C GLU A 55 61.28 18.51 -35.64
N THR A 56 60.78 17.27 -35.83
CA THR A 56 61.59 16.04 -35.68
C THR A 56 60.87 14.81 -36.28
N GLU A 57 61.61 13.73 -36.55
CA GLU A 57 61.23 12.70 -37.54
C GLU A 57 60.74 11.33 -37.03
N ALA A 58 59.88 10.71 -37.87
CA ALA A 58 59.87 9.31 -38.33
C ALA A 58 59.94 8.08 -37.39
N SER A 59 58.87 7.25 -37.43
CA SER A 59 58.85 5.78 -37.75
C SER A 59 57.37 5.36 -37.90
N VAL A 60 56.88 4.67 -38.96
CA VAL A 60 57.14 3.28 -39.44
C VAL A 60 56.78 2.26 -38.34
N ASP A 61 55.78 1.39 -38.49
CA ASP A 61 55.68 0.32 -39.53
C ASP A 61 54.22 -0.06 -39.93
N GLU A 62 54.06 -1.03 -40.85
CA GLU A 62 52.83 -1.39 -41.60
C GLU A 62 51.78 -2.31 -40.90
N SER A 63 50.64 -2.49 -41.57
CA SER A 63 49.51 -3.40 -41.25
C SER A 63 49.77 -4.87 -41.66
N PRO A 64 48.82 -5.81 -41.44
CA PRO A 64 47.87 -6.11 -42.53
C PRO A 64 46.43 -6.49 -42.09
N GLU A 65 45.56 -6.71 -43.08
CA GLU A 65 44.10 -6.81 -42.97
C GLU A 65 43.53 -8.20 -42.64
N GLY A 66 42.25 -8.26 -42.25
CA GLY A 66 41.45 -9.50 -42.15
C GLY A 66 39.93 -9.23 -42.13
N SER A 67 39.23 -9.62 -43.19
CA SER A 67 37.76 -9.42 -43.38
C SER A 67 36.90 -10.14 -42.34
N THR A 68 35.72 -9.63 -41.93
CA THR A 68 34.49 -9.61 -42.75
C THR A 68 33.39 -8.70 -42.15
N ASN A 69 32.43 -8.29 -42.99
CA ASN A 69 31.15 -7.71 -42.58
C ASN A 69 30.25 -8.81 -41.93
N GLU A 70 29.12 -8.58 -41.27
CA GLU A 70 28.21 -7.42 -41.23
C GLU A 70 27.61 -7.27 -39.80
N ASP A 71 27.44 -6.04 -39.30
CA ASP A 71 26.29 -5.67 -38.45
C ASP A 71 26.17 -4.15 -38.29
N SER A 72 25.03 -3.55 -38.65
CA SER A 72 24.86 -2.09 -38.63
C SER A 72 24.26 -1.61 -37.32
N SER A 73 25.12 -1.33 -36.33
CA SER A 73 24.72 -0.67 -35.08
C SER A 73 25.50 0.63 -34.88
N CYS A 74 24.79 1.72 -34.57
CA CYS A 74 25.38 3.04 -34.37
C CYS A 74 26.01 3.15 -32.98
N SER A 75 27.20 2.58 -32.81
CA SER A 75 28.03 2.75 -31.62
C SER A 75 28.82 4.07 -31.69
N SER A 76 28.13 5.21 -31.70
CA SER A 76 28.80 6.50 -31.53
C SER A 76 29.39 6.57 -30.13
N THR A 77 30.71 6.69 -30.02
CA THR A 77 31.40 6.87 -28.74
C THR A 77 30.86 8.11 -28.00
N PRO A 78 30.89 8.12 -26.65
CA PRO A 78 30.59 9.33 -25.89
C PRO A 78 31.71 10.33 -26.10
N SER A 79 31.51 11.27 -27.02
CA SER A 79 32.44 12.39 -27.23
C SER A 79 32.46 13.27 -25.98
N GLU A 80 33.61 13.33 -25.30
CA GLU A 80 33.81 13.85 -23.93
C GLU A 80 33.55 15.37 -23.74
N GLY A 81 32.93 16.02 -24.72
CA GLY A 81 32.55 17.44 -24.73
C GLY A 81 31.04 17.73 -24.74
N ARG A 82 30.14 16.74 -24.90
CA ARG A 82 28.69 17.05 -25.08
C ARG A 82 28.07 17.80 -23.90
N VAL A 83 27.30 18.85 -24.21
CA VAL A 83 26.52 19.62 -23.21
C VAL A 83 25.25 18.86 -22.80
N LEU A 84 24.58 18.23 -23.76
CA LEU A 84 23.37 17.45 -23.56
C LEU A 84 23.71 15.95 -23.60
N CYS A 85 23.46 15.24 -22.50
CA CYS A 85 23.77 13.82 -22.36
C CYS A 85 22.70 12.91 -22.98
N GLY A 86 21.44 13.35 -22.99
CA GLY A 86 20.34 12.61 -23.64
C GLY A 86 18.94 12.98 -23.16
N VAL A 87 17.93 12.44 -23.84
CA VAL A 87 16.50 12.60 -23.51
C VAL A 87 15.98 11.33 -22.87
N MET A 88 15.21 11.46 -21.80
CA MET A 88 14.67 10.32 -21.05
C MET A 88 13.16 10.46 -20.83
N ARG A 89 12.39 9.45 -21.23
CA ARG A 89 10.95 9.37 -20.93
C ARG A 89 10.76 9.23 -19.41
N ILE A 90 9.84 10.01 -18.83
CA ILE A 90 9.45 9.89 -17.42
C ILE A 90 7.91 9.81 -17.28
N GLY A 91 7.40 10.08 -16.09
CA GLY A 91 5.97 10.27 -15.83
C GLY A 91 5.09 9.13 -16.31
N LEU A 92 3.94 9.48 -16.90
CA LEU A 92 2.94 8.52 -17.37
C LEU A 92 3.38 7.75 -18.63
N VAL A 93 4.20 8.40 -19.47
CA VAL A 93 4.67 7.85 -20.75
C VAL A 93 5.60 6.67 -20.51
N ALA A 94 6.65 6.85 -19.70
CA ALA A 94 7.60 5.77 -19.39
C ALA A 94 6.94 4.60 -18.66
N LYS A 95 6.06 4.90 -17.70
CA LYS A 95 5.37 3.89 -16.88
C LYS A 95 4.20 3.21 -17.63
N GLY A 96 3.85 3.68 -18.83
CA GLY A 96 2.69 3.21 -19.59
C GLY A 96 1.37 3.41 -18.84
N LEU A 97 1.27 4.41 -17.95
CA LEU A 97 0.11 4.64 -17.06
C LEU A 97 -0.94 5.58 -17.64
N LEU A 98 -0.83 5.90 -18.93
CA LEU A 98 -1.80 6.70 -19.67
C LEU A 98 -3.21 6.07 -19.64
N ILE A 99 -4.19 6.95 -19.41
CA ILE A 99 -5.64 6.74 -19.53
C ILE A 99 -6.21 7.79 -20.49
N LYS A 100 -7.49 7.69 -20.84
CA LYS A 100 -8.17 8.73 -21.63
C LYS A 100 -8.08 10.08 -20.93
N ASP A 101 -8.07 11.12 -21.75
CA ASP A 101 -8.07 12.52 -21.35
C ASP A 101 -6.76 12.96 -20.65
N ASP A 102 -5.72 12.11 -20.64
CA ASP A 102 -4.35 12.50 -20.35
C ASP A 102 -3.75 13.28 -21.53
N MET A 103 -3.78 14.62 -21.43
CA MET A 103 -3.18 15.51 -22.43
C MET A 103 -1.70 15.82 -22.13
N ASP A 104 -1.30 15.70 -20.86
CA ASP A 104 0.02 16.11 -20.36
C ASP A 104 1.02 14.95 -20.37
N LEU A 105 2.18 15.19 -20.96
CA LEU A 105 3.26 14.24 -21.20
C LEU A 105 4.59 14.82 -20.68
N GLU A 106 5.50 13.96 -20.24
CA GLU A 106 6.73 14.40 -19.53
C GLU A 106 7.99 13.69 -20.02
N LEU A 107 9.01 14.49 -20.35
CA LEU A 107 10.39 14.07 -20.63
C LEU A 107 11.37 14.82 -19.72
N VAL A 108 12.55 14.22 -19.52
CA VAL A 108 13.71 14.89 -18.92
C VAL A 108 14.79 15.04 -19.99
N LEU A 109 15.34 16.24 -20.13
CA LEU A 109 16.57 16.50 -20.86
C LEU A 109 17.73 16.51 -19.85
N MET A 110 18.64 15.54 -19.98
CA MET A 110 19.82 15.42 -19.13
C MET A 110 20.93 16.32 -19.68
N CYS A 111 21.33 17.32 -18.89
CA CYS A 111 22.49 18.16 -19.13
C CYS A 111 23.71 17.60 -18.38
N ARG A 112 24.92 17.84 -18.89
CA ARG A 112 26.17 17.51 -18.19
C ARG A 112 26.35 18.42 -16.97
N GLU A 113 26.37 19.72 -17.22
CA GLU A 113 26.51 20.77 -16.23
C GLU A 113 25.14 21.23 -15.71
N LYS A 114 25.11 21.88 -14.55
CA LYS A 114 23.89 22.46 -13.96
C LYS A 114 23.17 23.37 -14.99
N PRO A 115 21.90 23.09 -15.34
CA PRO A 115 21.25 23.83 -16.43
C PRO A 115 20.89 25.27 -16.04
N THR A 116 21.04 26.17 -17.02
CA THR A 116 20.82 27.61 -16.88
C THR A 116 19.65 28.12 -17.72
N GLU A 117 19.19 29.35 -17.45
CA GLU A 117 18.22 30.07 -18.29
C GLU A 117 18.77 30.28 -19.71
N THR A 118 20.05 30.63 -19.86
CA THR A 118 20.70 30.75 -21.17
C THR A 118 20.67 29.45 -21.98
N LEU A 119 20.88 28.29 -21.34
CA LEU A 119 20.74 26.98 -21.97
C LEU A 119 19.28 26.68 -22.34
N LEU A 120 18.34 26.94 -21.42
CA LEU A 120 16.91 26.72 -21.63
C LEU A 120 16.38 27.50 -22.84
N CYS A 121 16.73 28.79 -22.94
CA CYS A 121 16.36 29.65 -24.07
C CYS A 121 17.05 29.17 -25.37
N THR A 122 18.35 28.85 -25.33
CA THR A 122 19.09 28.37 -26.51
C THR A 122 18.50 27.09 -27.10
N VAL A 123 18.08 26.13 -26.25
CA VAL A 123 17.39 24.91 -26.70
C VAL A 123 15.98 25.25 -27.22
N CYS A 124 15.25 26.16 -26.56
CA CYS A 124 13.92 26.58 -26.96
C CYS A 124 13.90 27.27 -28.34
N ASP A 125 14.82 28.18 -28.62
CA ASP A 125 14.89 28.94 -29.88
C ASP A 125 15.32 28.07 -31.07
N ASN A 126 16.10 27.01 -30.81
CA ASN A 126 16.51 26.05 -31.83
C ASN A 126 15.47 24.95 -32.08
N LEU A 127 14.63 24.61 -31.11
CA LEU A 127 13.69 23.48 -31.21
C LEU A 127 12.74 23.61 -32.43
N PRO A 128 12.06 24.74 -32.69
CA PRO A 128 11.23 24.91 -33.88
C PRO A 128 12.01 24.73 -35.19
N GLN A 129 13.24 25.28 -35.26
CA GLN A 129 14.09 25.24 -36.45
C GLN A 129 14.54 23.82 -36.81
N GLN A 130 14.61 22.90 -35.83
CA GLN A 130 14.89 21.49 -36.09
C GLN A 130 13.60 20.68 -36.34
N ILE A 131 12.45 21.06 -35.73
CA ILE A 131 11.13 20.46 -36.01
C ILE A 131 10.75 20.63 -37.49
N GLU A 132 10.88 21.84 -38.04
CA GLU A 132 10.52 22.13 -39.44
C GLU A 132 11.33 21.34 -40.49
N LYS A 133 12.48 20.75 -40.09
CA LYS A 133 13.30 19.87 -40.94
C LYS A 133 12.88 18.40 -40.86
N LEU A 134 12.12 18.01 -39.83
CA LEU A 134 11.75 16.64 -39.52
C LEU A 134 10.28 16.32 -39.83
N THR A 135 9.40 17.32 -39.71
CA THR A 135 7.95 17.17 -39.84
C THR A 135 7.29 18.45 -40.38
N GLU A 136 6.32 18.29 -41.28
CA GLU A 136 5.45 19.39 -41.75
C GLU A 136 4.42 19.85 -40.68
N GLU A 137 4.30 19.09 -39.59
CA GLU A 137 3.39 19.37 -38.48
C GLU A 137 3.81 20.61 -37.68
N LYS A 138 2.85 21.49 -37.39
CA LYS A 138 3.10 22.76 -36.69
C LYS A 138 2.87 22.62 -35.20
N TYR A 139 3.96 22.55 -34.46
CA TYR A 139 3.96 22.60 -33.00
C TYR A 139 3.97 24.06 -32.49
N GLU A 140 3.72 24.25 -31.19
CA GLU A 140 4.05 25.45 -30.45
C GLU A 140 5.12 25.12 -29.42
N VAL A 141 6.13 25.98 -29.28
CA VAL A 141 7.20 25.80 -28.28
C VAL A 141 7.23 27.04 -27.42
N GLN A 142 7.21 26.86 -26.09
CA GLN A 142 7.29 27.93 -25.10
C GLN A 142 8.28 27.54 -24.00
N SER A 143 9.23 28.41 -23.66
CA SER A 143 10.11 28.22 -22.50
C SER A 143 9.41 28.65 -21.21
N SER A 144 9.63 27.90 -20.13
CA SER A 144 9.12 28.21 -18.79
C SER A 144 10.24 28.08 -17.76
N ILE A 145 10.94 29.19 -17.56
CA ILE A 145 11.97 29.39 -16.53
C ILE A 145 11.51 28.90 -15.14
N PRO A 146 10.34 29.30 -14.58
CA PRO A 146 9.91 28.88 -13.23
C PRO A 146 9.47 27.39 -13.14
N GLU A 147 9.46 26.66 -14.25
CA GLU A 147 9.24 25.21 -14.32
C GLU A 147 10.54 24.44 -14.68
N ALA A 148 11.65 25.15 -14.92
CA ALA A 148 12.90 24.62 -15.50
C ALA A 148 12.66 23.81 -16.80
N ALA A 149 11.66 24.20 -17.61
CA ALA A 149 11.11 23.33 -18.65
C ALA A 149 10.75 24.05 -19.95
N ILE A 150 10.72 23.28 -21.03
CA ILE A 150 10.18 23.67 -22.34
C ILE A 150 8.85 22.95 -22.55
N LEU A 151 7.81 23.69 -22.91
CA LEU A 151 6.49 23.18 -23.25
C LEU A 151 6.36 23.08 -24.77
N VAL A 152 6.08 21.87 -25.28
CA VAL A 152 5.80 21.63 -26.70
C VAL A 152 4.34 21.21 -26.86
N CYS A 153 3.53 22.08 -27.45
CA CYS A 153 2.09 21.88 -27.60
C CYS A 153 1.72 21.55 -29.05
N THR A 154 0.84 20.56 -29.22
CA THR A 154 0.33 20.14 -30.54
C THR A 154 -0.86 21.01 -30.96
N LYS A 155 -0.85 21.54 -32.19
CA LYS A 155 -1.91 22.44 -32.70
C LYS A 155 -3.09 21.71 -33.33
N THR A 156 -2.89 20.48 -33.80
CA THR A 156 -3.95 19.54 -34.18
C THR A 156 -4.64 18.98 -32.93
N GLU A 157 -5.86 18.47 -33.09
CA GLU A 157 -6.54 17.73 -32.02
C GLU A 157 -6.17 16.24 -32.11
N PRO A 158 -5.85 15.55 -31.00
CA PRO A 158 -5.84 16.02 -29.61
C PRO A 158 -4.68 16.98 -29.28
N LYS A 159 -4.99 18.05 -28.55
CA LYS A 159 -4.01 19.07 -28.09
C LYS A 159 -3.13 18.54 -26.97
N LEU A 160 -2.14 17.72 -27.32
CA LEU A 160 -1.17 17.16 -26.39
C LEU A 160 -0.13 18.23 -25.98
N THR A 161 0.23 18.22 -24.70
CA THR A 161 1.23 19.10 -24.07
C THR A 161 2.41 18.25 -23.60
N LEU A 162 3.59 18.43 -24.20
CA LEU A 162 4.81 17.73 -23.81
C LEU A 162 5.75 18.66 -23.05
N LYS A 163 5.90 18.44 -21.74
CA LYS A 163 6.83 19.16 -20.88
C LYS A 163 8.19 18.45 -20.87
N VAL A 164 9.23 19.17 -21.29
CA VAL A 164 10.63 18.73 -21.28
C VAL A 164 11.36 19.50 -20.18
N THR A 165 11.56 18.90 -19.01
CA THR A 165 12.28 19.53 -17.89
C THR A 165 13.78 19.28 -18.03
N LEU A 166 14.59 20.33 -17.88
CA LEU A 166 16.06 20.24 -17.88
C LEU A 166 16.55 19.87 -16.48
N THR A 167 17.58 19.03 -16.40
CA THR A 167 18.30 18.75 -15.13
C THR A 167 19.69 18.19 -15.40
N SER A 168 20.60 18.30 -14.43
CA SER A 168 21.91 17.62 -14.44
C SER A 168 22.06 16.75 -13.19
N PRO A 169 22.84 15.64 -13.23
CA PRO A 169 23.19 14.88 -12.04
C PRO A 169 23.83 15.75 -10.94
N GLN A 170 24.61 16.77 -11.31
CA GLN A 170 25.33 17.64 -10.36
C GLN A 170 24.42 18.41 -9.39
N MET A 171 23.12 18.54 -9.69
CA MET A 171 22.14 19.18 -8.81
C MET A 171 21.90 18.43 -7.48
N THR A 172 22.36 17.18 -7.34
CA THR A 172 22.30 16.46 -6.05
C THR A 172 23.41 16.82 -5.08
N ASP A 173 24.54 17.32 -5.56
CA ASP A 173 25.80 17.23 -4.82
C ASP A 173 25.97 18.40 -3.84
N ASP A 174 25.33 19.54 -4.13
CA ASP A 174 25.23 20.74 -3.26
C ASP A 174 24.32 20.53 -2.02
N GLY A 175 24.04 19.28 -1.63
CA GLY A 175 23.20 18.91 -0.49
C GLY A 175 23.90 18.04 0.55
N GLU A 176 25.03 17.41 0.19
CA GLU A 176 25.76 16.49 1.07
C GLU A 176 27.07 17.11 1.60
N THR A 177 27.32 18.40 1.32
CA THR A 177 28.64 19.05 1.46
C THR A 177 28.64 20.30 2.36
N GLU A 178 27.66 20.48 3.26
CA GLU A 178 27.62 21.67 4.15
C GLU A 178 28.64 21.64 5.33
N GLU A 179 29.38 20.55 5.55
CA GLU A 179 30.34 20.44 6.67
C GLU A 179 31.85 20.51 6.30
N GLN A 180 32.25 20.60 5.02
CA GLN A 180 33.68 20.79 4.68
C GLN A 180 33.96 21.44 3.32
N GLU A 181 34.94 22.36 3.32
CA GLU A 181 35.64 22.99 2.20
C GLU A 181 34.79 23.79 1.17
N SER A 182 34.68 25.09 1.42
CA SER A 182 34.21 26.10 0.47
C SER A 182 35.18 26.31 -0.70
N VAL A 183 35.10 25.46 -1.72
CA VAL A 183 35.63 25.77 -3.05
C VAL A 183 34.54 26.49 -3.83
N GLU A 184 34.58 27.82 -3.84
CA GLU A 184 33.70 28.66 -4.65
C GLU A 184 34.06 28.54 -6.15
N SER A 185 33.71 27.40 -6.77
CA SER A 185 33.49 27.37 -8.21
C SER A 185 32.33 28.31 -8.52
N SER A 186 32.61 29.47 -9.13
CA SER A 186 31.66 30.57 -9.30
C SER A 186 30.38 30.09 -10.01
N GLU A 187 29.31 29.89 -9.24
CA GLU A 187 28.04 29.43 -9.79
C GLU A 187 27.47 30.47 -10.74
N PRO A 188 26.98 30.07 -11.94
CA PRO A 188 26.43 31.03 -12.89
C PRO A 188 25.14 31.64 -12.34
N ALA A 189 25.01 32.95 -12.44
CA ALA A 189 23.90 33.68 -11.83
C ALA A 189 22.52 33.41 -12.47
N ASP A 190 22.48 32.65 -13.57
CA ASP A 190 21.29 32.26 -14.32
C ASP A 190 20.94 30.76 -14.17
N LEU A 191 21.29 30.12 -13.04
CA LEU A 191 20.86 28.75 -12.72
C LEU A 191 19.33 28.60 -12.65
N LEU A 192 18.81 27.51 -13.23
CA LEU A 192 17.40 27.13 -13.10
C LEU A 192 17.06 26.65 -11.67
N ASP A 193 15.78 26.70 -11.30
CA ASP A 193 15.32 26.27 -9.97
C ASP A 193 15.77 24.84 -9.64
N ARG A 194 16.61 24.75 -8.60
CA ARG A 194 17.15 23.50 -8.05
C ARG A 194 16.04 22.55 -7.63
N GLN A 195 14.90 23.04 -7.11
CA GLN A 195 13.82 22.17 -6.66
C GLN A 195 13.10 21.50 -7.84
N ARG A 196 12.82 22.21 -8.95
CA ARG A 196 12.32 21.57 -10.19
C ARG A 196 13.30 20.54 -10.73
N CYS A 197 14.61 20.85 -10.77
CA CYS A 197 15.65 19.95 -11.25
C CYS A 197 15.71 18.65 -10.40
N LEU A 198 15.66 18.77 -9.07
CA LEU A 198 15.61 17.62 -8.16
C LEU A 198 14.33 16.79 -8.33
N VAL A 199 13.16 17.42 -8.53
CA VAL A 199 11.89 16.72 -8.81
C VAL A 199 11.94 15.96 -10.14
N ALA A 200 12.63 16.48 -11.16
CA ALA A 200 12.87 15.79 -12.41
C ALA A 200 13.77 14.54 -12.22
N LEU A 201 14.85 14.66 -11.43
CA LEU A 201 15.72 13.53 -11.07
C LEU A 201 14.99 12.46 -10.25
N ALA A 202 14.17 12.85 -9.27
CA ALA A 202 13.32 11.92 -8.53
C ALA A 202 12.34 11.20 -9.47
N SER A 203 11.65 11.94 -10.35
CA SER A 203 10.75 11.37 -11.36
C SER A 203 11.46 10.39 -12.32
N LEU A 204 12.73 10.63 -12.63
CA LEU A 204 13.58 9.74 -13.40
C LEU A 204 13.95 8.46 -12.62
N ARG A 205 14.27 8.57 -11.31
CA ARG A 205 14.46 7.42 -10.41
C ARG A 205 13.18 6.60 -10.31
N HIS A 206 12.03 7.25 -10.11
CA HIS A 206 10.70 6.61 -10.09
C HIS A 206 10.40 5.85 -11.39
N ALA A 207 10.73 6.43 -12.55
CA ALA A 207 10.56 5.77 -13.85
C ALA A 207 11.43 4.50 -13.98
N LYS A 208 12.73 4.59 -13.65
CA LYS A 208 13.65 3.44 -13.65
C LYS A 208 13.20 2.34 -12.69
N TRP A 209 12.83 2.69 -11.46
CA TRP A 209 12.27 1.78 -10.47
C TRP A 209 11.00 1.10 -10.97
N PHE A 210 10.08 1.84 -11.60
CA PHE A 210 8.82 1.30 -12.11
C PHE A 210 9.06 0.23 -13.20
N GLN A 211 9.99 0.48 -14.13
CA GLN A 211 10.36 -0.53 -15.14
C GLN A 211 10.90 -1.81 -14.47
N ALA A 212 11.79 -1.67 -13.49
CA ALA A 212 12.44 -2.79 -12.81
C ALA A 212 11.50 -3.57 -11.85
N ARG A 213 10.50 -2.91 -11.27
CA ARG A 213 9.68 -3.46 -10.18
C ARG A 213 8.23 -3.74 -10.55
N VAL A 214 7.59 -2.89 -11.35
CA VAL A 214 6.14 -2.94 -11.60
C VAL A 214 5.80 -3.69 -12.90
N ASN A 215 6.60 -3.55 -13.96
CA ASN A 215 6.30 -4.19 -15.24
C ASN A 215 6.27 -5.73 -15.17
N GLY A 216 7.10 -6.34 -14.32
CA GLY A 216 7.08 -7.78 -14.07
C GLY A 216 5.86 -8.28 -13.26
N LEU A 217 5.13 -7.40 -12.59
CA LEU A 217 4.01 -7.77 -11.72
C LEU A 217 2.72 -7.91 -12.50
N LYS A 218 2.31 -9.16 -12.76
CA LYS A 218 1.06 -9.49 -13.45
C LYS A 218 -0.12 -8.72 -12.86
N SER A 219 -0.86 -8.04 -13.74
CA SER A 219 -2.01 -7.19 -13.44
C SER A 219 -1.72 -5.84 -12.74
N CYS A 220 -0.50 -5.53 -12.30
CA CYS A 220 -0.24 -4.30 -11.52
C CYS A 220 -0.54 -3.03 -12.32
N VAL A 221 0.00 -2.89 -13.54
CA VAL A 221 -0.27 -1.75 -14.45
C VAL A 221 -1.77 -1.58 -14.76
N ILE A 222 -2.53 -2.69 -14.85
CA ILE A 222 -3.99 -2.65 -15.08
C ILE A 222 -4.72 -2.13 -13.84
N VAL A 223 -4.30 -2.54 -12.64
CA VAL A 223 -4.86 -2.06 -11.36
C VAL A 223 -4.53 -0.58 -11.16
N LEU A 224 -3.29 -0.16 -11.46
CA LEU A 224 -2.85 1.23 -11.38
C LEU A 224 -3.68 2.16 -12.26
N ARG A 225 -3.91 1.84 -13.54
CA ARG A 225 -4.79 2.64 -14.41
C ARG A 225 -6.22 2.77 -13.85
N ILE A 226 -6.77 1.68 -13.29
CA ILE A 226 -8.12 1.69 -12.69
C ILE A 226 -8.16 2.57 -11.41
N LEU A 227 -7.15 2.48 -10.56
CA LEU A 227 -7.08 3.27 -9.32
C LEU A 227 -6.78 4.75 -9.62
N ARG A 228 -5.97 5.06 -10.64
CA ARG A 228 -5.70 6.44 -11.09
C ARG A 228 -6.96 7.11 -11.66
N ASP A 229 -7.76 6.40 -12.43
CA ASP A 229 -9.12 6.83 -12.82
C ASP A 229 -10.04 7.04 -11.61
N MET A 230 -9.88 6.27 -10.53
CA MET A 230 -10.66 6.44 -9.31
C MET A 230 -10.23 7.69 -8.53
N CYS A 231 -8.92 7.96 -8.41
CA CYS A 231 -8.38 9.20 -7.85
C CYS A 231 -8.85 10.43 -8.63
N ASN A 232 -8.88 10.38 -9.97
CA ASN A 232 -9.38 11.47 -10.82
C ASN A 232 -10.90 11.71 -10.68
N ARG A 233 -11.70 10.71 -10.30
CA ARG A 233 -13.16 10.82 -10.22
C ARG A 233 -13.72 10.98 -8.81
N VAL A 234 -12.95 10.66 -7.77
CA VAL A 234 -13.41 10.67 -6.38
C VAL A 234 -12.41 11.49 -5.55
N PRO A 235 -12.70 12.76 -5.22
CA PRO A 235 -11.75 13.66 -4.57
C PRO A 235 -11.14 13.13 -3.26
N ALA A 236 -11.88 12.30 -2.51
CA ALA A 236 -11.38 11.64 -1.30
C ALA A 236 -10.23 10.63 -1.54
N TRP A 237 -9.88 10.34 -2.80
CA TRP A 237 -8.75 9.51 -3.22
C TRP A 237 -7.66 10.29 -3.96
N GLU A 238 -7.86 11.59 -4.19
CA GLU A 238 -6.93 12.44 -4.92
C GLU A 238 -5.53 12.51 -4.25
N PRO A 239 -5.39 12.64 -2.91
CA PRO A 239 -4.08 12.69 -2.25
C PRO A 239 -3.21 11.42 -2.38
N LEU A 240 -3.75 10.32 -2.91
CA LEU A 240 -3.00 9.09 -3.20
C LEU A 240 -2.34 9.11 -4.60
N LYS A 241 -2.76 10.03 -5.47
CA LYS A 241 -2.45 10.07 -6.90
C LYS A 241 -0.95 10.20 -7.17
N GLY A 242 -0.46 9.49 -8.18
CA GLY A 242 0.96 9.46 -8.53
C GLY A 242 1.74 8.46 -7.68
N TRP A 243 2.87 8.89 -7.13
CA TRP A 243 3.88 8.00 -6.55
C TRP A 243 3.42 7.15 -5.35
N PRO A 244 2.62 7.66 -4.38
CA PRO A 244 2.12 6.82 -3.28
C PRO A 244 1.27 5.64 -3.77
N LEU A 245 0.37 5.86 -4.73
CA LEU A 245 -0.44 4.81 -5.35
C LEU A 245 0.42 3.77 -6.09
N GLU A 246 1.49 4.19 -6.77
CA GLU A 246 2.43 3.27 -7.43
C GLU A 246 3.15 2.34 -6.43
N LEU A 247 3.70 2.92 -5.35
CA LEU A 247 4.37 2.17 -4.29
C LEU A 247 3.41 1.21 -3.57
N ILE A 248 2.17 1.63 -3.28
CA ILE A 248 1.18 0.78 -2.61
C ILE A 248 0.76 -0.39 -3.51
N CYS A 249 0.59 -0.16 -4.81
CA CYS A 249 0.27 -1.24 -5.75
C CYS A 249 1.41 -2.27 -5.88
N GLU A 250 2.67 -1.82 -5.93
CA GLU A 250 3.84 -2.71 -5.92
C GLU A 250 3.89 -3.52 -4.62
N LYS A 251 3.91 -2.87 -3.45
CA LYS A 251 4.04 -3.54 -2.14
C LYS A 251 2.87 -4.49 -1.88
N ALA A 252 1.64 -4.10 -2.23
CA ALA A 252 0.48 -4.97 -2.10
C ALA A 252 0.55 -6.19 -3.03
N ILE A 253 0.94 -6.05 -4.31
CA ILE A 253 0.91 -7.16 -5.27
C ILE A 253 2.16 -8.04 -5.17
N ALA A 254 3.35 -7.46 -4.98
CA ALA A 254 4.63 -8.16 -4.87
C ALA A 254 4.76 -9.03 -3.61
N THR A 255 4.08 -8.67 -2.51
CA THR A 255 4.02 -9.51 -1.29
C THR A 255 3.17 -10.78 -1.44
N CYS A 256 2.58 -11.04 -2.62
CA CYS A 256 1.81 -12.25 -2.87
C CYS A 256 2.67 -13.35 -3.50
N ASN A 257 2.68 -14.54 -2.88
CA ASN A 257 3.46 -15.71 -3.30
C ASN A 257 3.00 -16.39 -4.61
N ARG A 258 2.11 -15.76 -5.38
CA ARG A 258 1.63 -16.23 -6.69
C ARG A 258 1.14 -15.05 -7.53
N PRO A 259 1.20 -15.15 -8.88
CA PRO A 259 0.63 -14.13 -9.76
C PRO A 259 -0.89 -13.99 -9.56
N LEU A 260 -1.37 -12.75 -9.52
CA LEU A 260 -2.77 -12.41 -9.28
C LEU A 260 -3.50 -12.02 -10.57
N GLY A 261 -4.79 -12.34 -10.64
CA GLY A 261 -5.69 -11.77 -11.66
C GLY A 261 -6.15 -10.36 -11.27
N ALA A 262 -6.46 -9.50 -12.25
CA ALA A 262 -6.71 -8.07 -11.98
C ALA A 262 -7.78 -7.77 -10.92
N GLY A 263 -8.85 -8.57 -10.81
CA GLY A 263 -9.88 -8.39 -9.78
C GLY A 263 -9.47 -8.88 -8.37
N GLU A 264 -8.44 -9.71 -8.28
CA GLU A 264 -7.84 -10.15 -7.01
C GLU A 264 -6.71 -9.20 -6.58
N ALA A 265 -5.87 -8.78 -7.53
CA ALA A 265 -4.86 -7.74 -7.34
C ALA A 265 -5.49 -6.43 -6.85
N LEU A 266 -6.57 -5.96 -7.49
CA LEU A 266 -7.32 -4.77 -7.05
C LEU A 266 -7.85 -4.93 -5.62
N ARG A 267 -8.41 -6.10 -5.26
CA ARG A 267 -8.89 -6.35 -3.90
C ARG A 267 -7.75 -6.31 -2.89
N ARG A 268 -6.60 -6.90 -3.21
CA ARG A 268 -5.43 -6.91 -2.32
C ARG A 268 -4.88 -5.51 -2.07
N VAL A 269 -4.94 -4.60 -3.04
CA VAL A 269 -4.64 -3.17 -2.82
C VAL A 269 -5.66 -2.53 -1.88
N MET A 270 -6.96 -2.77 -2.08
CA MET A 270 -8.01 -2.27 -1.17
C MET A 270 -7.86 -2.83 0.25
N GLU A 271 -7.52 -4.11 0.41
CA GLU A 271 -7.27 -4.77 1.70
C GLU A 271 -6.04 -4.16 2.40
N CYS A 272 -4.99 -3.79 1.65
CA CYS A 272 -3.78 -3.15 2.17
C CYS A 272 -4.03 -1.70 2.62
N LEU A 273 -4.86 -0.96 1.88
CA LEU A 273 -5.31 0.38 2.31
C LEU A 273 -6.24 0.30 3.52
N ALA A 274 -7.23 -0.61 3.48
CA ALA A 274 -8.20 -0.82 4.54
C ALA A 274 -7.58 -1.27 5.88
N SER A 275 -6.38 -1.87 5.87
CA SER A 275 -5.64 -2.20 7.09
C SER A 275 -4.97 -0.98 7.77
N GLY A 276 -5.13 0.23 7.23
CA GLY A 276 -4.60 1.46 7.84
C GLY A 276 -3.12 1.70 7.58
N ILE A 277 -2.58 1.25 6.44
CA ILE A 277 -1.16 1.48 6.08
C ILE A 277 -0.78 2.98 6.01
N LEU A 278 -1.77 3.84 5.75
CA LEU A 278 -1.62 5.30 5.65
C LEU A 278 -1.73 6.03 7.00
N LEU A 279 -2.24 5.37 8.04
CA LEU A 279 -2.60 6.05 9.30
C LEU A 279 -1.36 6.41 10.13
N PRO A 280 -1.42 7.49 10.93
CA PRO A 280 -0.34 7.84 11.86
C PRO A 280 -0.06 6.68 12.84
N GLY A 281 1.23 6.36 13.02
CA GLY A 281 1.67 5.19 13.79
C GLY A 281 1.61 3.85 13.03
N GLY A 282 1.15 3.85 11.77
CA GLY A 282 1.32 2.73 10.84
C GLY A 282 2.77 2.55 10.37
N PRO A 283 3.07 1.54 9.53
CA PRO A 283 4.41 1.27 9.02
C PRO A 283 4.89 2.27 7.95
N GLY A 284 4.03 3.23 7.54
CA GLY A 284 4.36 4.26 6.57
C GLY A 284 4.59 3.76 5.15
N LEU A 285 5.04 4.67 4.27
CA LEU A 285 5.33 4.37 2.87
C LEU A 285 6.68 4.98 2.47
N HIS A 286 7.75 4.31 2.88
CA HIS A 286 9.12 4.72 2.55
C HIS A 286 9.39 4.64 1.05
N ASP A 287 10.08 5.68 0.56
CA ASP A 287 10.55 5.81 -0.80
C ASP A 287 11.73 4.85 -1.08
N PRO A 288 11.66 3.99 -2.10
CA PRO A 288 12.78 3.16 -2.53
C PRO A 288 13.75 3.87 -3.50
N CYS A 289 13.50 5.14 -3.86
CA CYS A 289 14.29 5.92 -4.80
C CYS A 289 15.17 7.01 -4.16
N GLU A 290 15.02 7.27 -2.85
CA GLU A 290 15.86 8.23 -2.11
C GLU A 290 16.92 7.53 -1.26
N LYS A 291 18.04 8.23 -0.98
CA LYS A 291 19.09 7.74 -0.07
C LYS A 291 18.60 7.70 1.38
N GLU A 292 17.84 8.73 1.78
CA GLU A 292 17.28 8.88 3.13
C GLU A 292 15.93 8.16 3.29
N LEU A 293 15.48 7.98 4.53
CA LEU A 293 14.23 7.27 4.86
C LEU A 293 12.96 8.12 4.63
N THR A 294 12.88 8.79 3.49
CA THR A 294 11.78 9.68 3.07
C THR A 294 10.43 8.95 3.11
N ASN A 295 9.47 9.51 3.85
CA ASN A 295 8.08 9.05 3.85
C ASN A 295 7.29 9.76 2.73
N THR A 296 6.85 9.01 1.73
CA THR A 296 6.12 9.56 0.57
C THR A 296 4.71 10.09 0.89
N LEU A 297 4.23 9.86 2.12
CA LEU A 297 2.95 10.39 2.62
C LEU A 297 3.08 11.75 3.34
N SER A 298 4.26 12.39 3.33
CA SER A 298 4.49 13.68 4.03
C SER A 298 3.59 14.83 3.59
N ALA A 299 3.04 14.78 2.37
CA ALA A 299 2.09 15.76 1.84
C ALA A 299 0.61 15.43 2.14
N MET A 300 0.32 14.27 2.73
CA MET A 300 -1.04 13.82 3.06
C MET A 300 -1.37 14.16 4.52
N THR A 301 -2.56 14.71 4.78
CA THR A 301 -3.01 14.97 6.17
C THR A 301 -3.59 13.70 6.81
N ASP A 302 -3.57 13.63 8.15
CA ASP A 302 -4.18 12.51 8.89
C ASP A 302 -5.67 12.35 8.53
N GLU A 303 -6.41 13.45 8.34
CA GLU A 303 -7.82 13.42 7.89
C GLU A 303 -7.99 12.79 6.50
N GLN A 304 -7.07 13.06 5.57
CA GLN A 304 -7.06 12.44 4.24
C GLN A 304 -6.70 10.95 4.34
N ALA A 305 -5.73 10.58 5.17
CA ALA A 305 -5.35 9.19 5.41
C ALA A 305 -6.49 8.38 6.05
N GLU A 306 -7.22 8.95 7.01
CA GLU A 306 -8.44 8.37 7.59
C GLU A 306 -9.54 8.24 6.54
N ALA A 307 -9.80 9.28 5.74
CA ALA A 307 -10.82 9.24 4.68
C ALA A 307 -10.53 8.17 3.63
N ILE A 308 -9.28 8.04 3.16
CA ILE A 308 -8.87 6.99 2.21
C ILE A 308 -9.01 5.60 2.86
N THR A 309 -8.57 5.45 4.11
CA THR A 309 -8.67 4.17 4.85
C THR A 309 -10.13 3.74 5.05
N TYR A 310 -11.01 4.66 5.45
CA TYR A 310 -12.45 4.41 5.61
C TYR A 310 -13.11 4.03 4.28
N ASN A 311 -12.85 4.78 3.22
CA ASN A 311 -13.38 4.47 1.89
C ASN A 311 -12.89 3.09 1.39
N ALA A 312 -11.61 2.76 1.60
CA ALA A 312 -11.07 1.44 1.28
C ALA A 312 -11.75 0.32 2.10
N GLN A 313 -12.04 0.53 3.39
CA GLN A 313 -12.77 -0.43 4.23
C GLN A 313 -14.20 -0.67 3.71
N VAL A 314 -14.96 0.38 3.42
CA VAL A 314 -16.32 0.26 2.85
C VAL A 314 -16.27 -0.49 1.52
N GLN A 315 -15.36 -0.10 0.62
CA GLN A 315 -15.23 -0.69 -0.71
C GLN A 315 -14.76 -2.16 -0.66
N ALA A 316 -13.87 -2.51 0.27
CA ALA A 316 -13.46 -3.89 0.52
C ALA A 316 -14.61 -4.77 1.05
N VAL A 317 -15.46 -4.25 1.94
CA VAL A 317 -16.67 -4.95 2.41
C VAL A 317 -17.66 -5.18 1.25
N CYS A 318 -17.91 -4.17 0.42
CA CYS A 318 -18.78 -4.30 -0.76
C CYS A 318 -18.24 -5.36 -1.75
N VAL A 319 -16.93 -5.33 -2.06
CA VAL A 319 -16.29 -6.34 -2.92
C VAL A 319 -16.38 -7.74 -2.28
N GLY A 320 -16.17 -7.85 -0.97
CA GLY A 320 -16.30 -9.10 -0.22
C GLY A 320 -17.72 -9.69 -0.29
N MET A 321 -18.75 -8.85 -0.15
CA MET A 321 -20.15 -9.27 -0.31
C MET A 321 -20.46 -9.74 -1.73
N CYS A 322 -20.12 -8.95 -2.75
CA CYS A 322 -20.38 -9.32 -4.16
C CYS A 322 -19.74 -10.66 -4.54
N VAL A 323 -18.50 -10.90 -4.09
CA VAL A 323 -17.77 -12.15 -4.31
C VAL A 323 -18.42 -13.33 -3.56
N ARG A 324 -18.90 -13.11 -2.32
CA ARG A 324 -19.53 -14.16 -1.50
C ARG A 324 -20.95 -14.51 -1.97
N CYS A 325 -21.67 -13.57 -2.57
CA CYS A 325 -23.01 -13.79 -3.15
C CYS A 325 -22.99 -14.38 -4.57
N ARG A 326 -21.82 -14.49 -5.22
CA ARG A 326 -21.66 -14.97 -6.61
C ARG A 326 -22.42 -14.15 -7.67
N CYS A 327 -22.86 -12.93 -7.34
CA CYS A 327 -23.65 -12.03 -8.19
C CYS A 327 -22.81 -11.37 -9.29
N VAL A 328 -22.26 -12.17 -10.21
CA VAL A 328 -21.57 -11.69 -11.43
C VAL A 328 -22.26 -12.22 -12.69
N THR A 329 -23.60 -12.18 -12.69
CA THR A 329 -24.39 -12.22 -13.94
C THR A 329 -24.52 -10.80 -14.47
N VAL A 330 -23.52 -10.34 -15.22
CA VAL A 330 -23.64 -9.13 -16.04
C VAL A 330 -24.67 -9.41 -17.14
N ARG A 331 -25.94 -9.07 -16.91
CA ARG A 331 -26.90 -8.92 -17.99
C ARG A 331 -26.61 -7.60 -18.71
N ARG A 332 -26.86 -7.58 -20.01
CA ARG A 332 -26.59 -6.43 -20.89
C ARG A 332 -27.48 -5.24 -20.51
N GLY A 333 -26.94 -4.02 -20.60
CA GLY A 333 -27.70 -2.84 -21.01
C GLY A 333 -28.16 -1.86 -19.92
N GLU A 334 -28.23 -2.25 -18.65
CA GLU A 334 -28.78 -1.37 -17.59
C GLU A 334 -27.77 -1.14 -16.44
N PRO A 335 -27.61 0.11 -15.95
CA PRO A 335 -26.72 0.43 -14.84
C PRO A 335 -27.33 -0.02 -13.51
N CYS A 336 -26.70 -0.98 -12.84
CA CYS A 336 -27.16 -1.57 -11.57
C CYS A 336 -27.19 -0.61 -10.34
N CYS A 337 -26.98 0.69 -10.56
CA CYS A 337 -26.96 1.73 -9.53
C CYS A 337 -27.26 3.14 -10.10
N SER A 338 -28.18 3.25 -11.07
CA SER A 338 -28.78 4.55 -11.41
C SER A 338 -29.78 4.99 -10.32
N HIS A 339 -29.26 5.43 -9.17
CA HIS A 339 -29.86 6.34 -8.18
C HIS A 339 -28.74 6.72 -7.18
N ASP A 340 -28.07 7.86 -7.42
CA ASP A 340 -26.95 8.34 -6.58
C ASP A 340 -27.39 8.71 -5.14
N SER A 341 -28.70 8.82 -4.92
CA SER A 341 -29.32 9.15 -3.63
C SER A 341 -29.19 8.04 -2.59
N ASP A 342 -29.44 6.79 -2.97
CA ASP A 342 -29.73 5.72 -2.01
C ASP A 342 -28.48 5.18 -1.31
N LEU A 343 -27.32 5.22 -1.98
CA LEU A 343 -26.06 4.78 -1.36
C LEU A 343 -25.60 5.74 -0.26
N TYR A 344 -25.81 7.05 -0.46
CA TYR A 344 -25.51 8.08 0.54
C TYR A 344 -26.48 8.01 1.72
N VAL A 345 -27.78 7.76 1.47
CA VAL A 345 -28.77 7.49 2.54
C VAL A 345 -28.43 6.22 3.33
N TYR A 346 -27.96 5.14 2.69
CA TYR A 346 -27.56 3.91 3.39
C TYR A 346 -26.30 4.09 4.26
N ALA A 347 -25.43 5.05 3.91
CA ALA A 347 -24.33 5.47 4.77
C ALA A 347 -24.82 6.36 5.94
N GLN A 348 -25.64 7.38 5.66
CA GLN A 348 -26.14 8.33 6.67
C GLN A 348 -27.10 7.72 7.71
N THR A 349 -27.86 6.69 7.34
CA THR A 349 -28.72 5.96 8.29
C THR A 349 -27.93 5.24 9.39
N GLN A 350 -26.65 4.93 9.18
CA GLN A 350 -25.79 4.37 10.24
C GLN A 350 -25.32 5.45 11.24
N THR A 351 -25.24 6.72 10.84
CA THR A 351 -24.73 7.81 11.68
C THR A 351 -25.79 8.40 12.62
N GLN A 352 -27.08 8.32 12.31
CA GLN A 352 -28.14 8.84 13.21
C GLN A 352 -28.59 7.84 14.30
N THR A 353 -28.22 6.56 14.23
CA THR A 353 -28.68 5.52 15.19
C THR A 353 -27.73 5.27 16.37
N GLN A 354 -26.93 6.27 16.79
CA GLN A 354 -26.08 6.16 17.99
C GLN A 354 -26.72 6.67 19.29
N THR A 355 -27.90 7.30 19.24
CA THR A 355 -28.56 7.89 20.43
C THR A 355 -29.94 7.25 20.74
N GLN A 356 -30.04 5.93 20.60
CA GLN A 356 -31.05 5.13 21.31
C GLN A 356 -30.68 3.64 21.38
N THR A 357 -31.06 2.99 22.48
CA THR A 357 -30.57 1.66 22.87
C THR A 357 -31.12 0.53 22.00
N GLN A 358 -30.30 -0.03 21.11
CA GLN A 358 -30.47 -1.39 20.57
C GLN A 358 -29.15 -2.17 20.57
N THR A 359 -29.22 -3.47 20.82
CA THR A 359 -28.04 -4.32 21.05
C THR A 359 -27.52 -4.94 19.75
N HIS A 360 -26.21 -4.79 19.53
CA HIS A 360 -25.54 -5.12 18.28
C HIS A 360 -25.54 -6.64 17.98
N VAL A 361 -26.21 -7.05 16.89
CA VAL A 361 -26.14 -8.44 16.36
C VAL A 361 -24.81 -8.64 15.62
N ARG A 362 -23.71 -8.70 16.38
CA ARG A 362 -22.39 -9.12 15.89
C ARG A 362 -22.48 -10.60 15.49
N THR A 363 -21.71 -11.07 14.52
CA THR A 363 -21.61 -12.49 14.16
C THR A 363 -21.02 -13.30 15.33
N GLN A 364 -21.89 -13.88 16.15
CA GLN A 364 -21.50 -14.56 17.39
C GLN A 364 -20.83 -15.91 17.10
N GLY A 365 -19.82 -16.23 17.90
CA GLY A 365 -19.40 -17.61 18.11
C GLY A 365 -20.48 -18.41 18.89
N PRO A 366 -20.16 -19.63 19.35
CA PRO A 366 -21.07 -20.38 20.21
C PRO A 366 -21.45 -19.55 21.45
N ILE A 367 -22.76 -19.42 21.73
CA ILE A 367 -23.21 -18.84 23.00
C ILE A 367 -22.79 -19.78 24.12
N LEU A 368 -22.02 -19.26 25.07
CA LEU A 368 -21.58 -19.95 26.27
C LEU A 368 -22.14 -19.27 27.52
N THR A 369 -22.33 -20.04 28.60
CA THR A 369 -22.68 -19.53 29.93
C THR A 369 -21.43 -19.03 30.67
N ALA A 370 -21.62 -18.44 31.86
CA ALA A 370 -20.54 -18.10 32.78
C ALA A 370 -19.68 -19.31 33.23
N SER A 371 -20.15 -20.55 33.03
CA SER A 371 -19.36 -21.77 33.29
C SER A 371 -18.54 -22.24 32.07
N GLY A 372 -18.59 -21.52 30.94
CA GLY A 372 -17.96 -21.90 29.68
C GLY A 372 -18.70 -23.00 28.91
N LYS A 373 -19.87 -23.44 29.39
CA LYS A 373 -20.70 -24.49 28.76
C LYS A 373 -21.72 -23.92 27.79
N ASN A 374 -22.24 -24.76 26.90
CA ASN A 374 -23.45 -24.44 26.12
C ASN A 374 -24.67 -24.33 27.06
N PRO A 375 -25.47 -23.24 27.02
CA PRO A 375 -26.64 -23.06 27.89
C PRO A 375 -27.65 -24.22 27.84
N VAL A 376 -27.86 -24.83 26.68
CA VAL A 376 -28.79 -25.96 26.51
C VAL A 376 -28.27 -27.21 27.23
N MET A 377 -26.95 -27.37 27.32
CA MET A 377 -26.29 -28.47 28.02
C MET A 377 -26.35 -28.25 29.54
N GLU A 378 -25.95 -27.07 30.02
CA GLU A 378 -25.96 -26.76 31.45
C GLU A 378 -27.39 -26.77 32.03
N LEU A 379 -28.40 -26.25 31.31
CA LEU A 379 -29.78 -26.31 31.78
C LEU A 379 -30.30 -27.77 31.87
N ASN A 380 -29.90 -28.64 30.93
CA ASN A 380 -30.24 -30.07 30.97
C ASN A 380 -29.43 -30.85 32.03
N GLU A 381 -28.28 -30.35 32.48
CA GLU A 381 -27.60 -30.85 33.69
C GLU A 381 -28.39 -30.52 34.96
N LYS A 382 -29.00 -29.32 35.05
CA LYS A 382 -29.84 -28.89 36.19
C LYS A 382 -31.20 -29.60 36.22
N ARG A 383 -31.89 -29.68 35.08
CA ARG A 383 -33.22 -30.29 34.92
C ARG A 383 -33.24 -31.14 33.64
N ARG A 384 -33.30 -32.46 33.78
CA ARG A 384 -33.30 -33.38 32.63
C ARG A 384 -34.67 -33.46 31.97
N GLY A 385 -34.70 -33.55 30.64
CA GLY A 385 -35.92 -33.86 29.87
C GLY A 385 -36.78 -32.65 29.47
N LEU A 386 -36.23 -31.43 29.56
CA LEU A 386 -36.94 -30.19 29.18
C LEU A 386 -37.35 -30.17 27.71
N LYS A 387 -38.61 -29.85 27.46
CA LYS A 387 -39.16 -29.60 26.11
C LYS A 387 -38.94 -28.15 25.71
N TYR A 388 -38.73 -27.93 24.42
CA TYR A 388 -38.55 -26.60 23.84
C TYR A 388 -39.47 -26.47 22.62
N GLU A 389 -40.26 -25.42 22.58
CA GLU A 389 -41.33 -25.22 21.60
C GLU A 389 -41.05 -23.96 20.76
N LEU A 390 -41.43 -24.00 19.48
CA LEU A 390 -41.24 -22.87 18.56
C LEU A 390 -42.53 -22.04 18.57
N ILE A 391 -42.47 -20.83 19.11
CA ILE A 391 -43.64 -19.92 19.19
C ILE A 391 -43.82 -19.14 17.89
N SER A 392 -42.72 -18.68 17.29
CA SER A 392 -42.78 -18.01 15.99
C SER A 392 -41.54 -18.23 15.13
N GLU A 393 -41.78 -18.27 13.84
CA GLU A 393 -40.80 -18.11 12.76
C GLU A 393 -41.29 -16.92 11.93
N SER A 394 -40.47 -15.90 11.74
CA SER A 394 -40.88 -14.62 11.15
C SER A 394 -39.72 -13.97 10.39
N GLY A 395 -40.05 -13.14 9.40
CA GLY A 395 -39.05 -12.49 8.54
C GLY A 395 -38.73 -13.26 7.25
N GLY A 396 -38.12 -12.56 6.29
CA GLY A 396 -37.79 -13.10 4.97
C GLY A 396 -36.60 -14.06 4.98
N SER A 397 -36.31 -14.68 3.83
CA SER A 397 -35.23 -15.68 3.69
C SER A 397 -33.82 -15.17 4.06
N HIS A 398 -33.62 -13.85 4.16
CA HIS A 398 -32.35 -13.19 4.52
C HIS A 398 -32.29 -12.69 5.99
N ASP A 399 -33.41 -12.50 6.69
CA ASP A 399 -33.47 -12.27 8.15
C ASP A 399 -34.61 -13.10 8.75
N LYS A 400 -34.36 -14.40 8.94
CA LYS A 400 -35.29 -15.29 9.64
C LYS A 400 -35.07 -15.21 11.15
N ARG A 401 -36.08 -14.71 11.87
CA ARG A 401 -36.11 -14.64 13.33
C ARG A 401 -36.97 -15.78 13.88
N PHE A 402 -36.40 -16.53 14.82
CA PHE A 402 -37.07 -17.63 15.50
C PHE A 402 -37.22 -17.29 16.99
N ILE A 403 -38.38 -17.56 17.58
CA ILE A 403 -38.62 -17.45 19.03
C ILE A 403 -38.90 -18.85 19.58
N MET A 404 -38.01 -19.32 20.44
CA MET A 404 -38.15 -20.58 21.17
C MET A 404 -38.60 -20.30 22.60
N GLU A 405 -39.49 -21.13 23.14
CA GLU A 405 -39.83 -21.18 24.56
C GLU A 405 -39.32 -22.48 25.19
N VAL A 406 -38.93 -22.41 26.46
CA VAL A 406 -38.67 -23.56 27.34
C VAL A 406 -39.43 -23.37 28.63
N GLU A 407 -40.07 -24.43 29.13
CA GLU A 407 -40.75 -24.42 30.42
C GLU A 407 -39.89 -25.16 31.45
N VAL A 408 -39.56 -24.48 32.55
CA VAL A 408 -38.71 -25.00 33.63
C VAL A 408 -39.37 -24.64 34.95
N ASP A 409 -39.67 -25.64 35.78
CA ASP A 409 -40.26 -25.48 37.11
C ASP A 409 -41.55 -24.61 37.12
N GLY A 410 -42.39 -24.79 36.09
CA GLY A 410 -43.65 -24.06 35.89
C GLY A 410 -43.49 -22.64 35.33
N GLN A 411 -42.26 -22.19 35.05
CA GLN A 411 -41.97 -20.89 34.47
C GLN A 411 -41.55 -21.02 33.00
N LYS A 412 -42.09 -20.14 32.15
CA LYS A 412 -41.84 -20.12 30.69
C LYS A 412 -40.80 -19.06 30.33
N PHE A 413 -39.71 -19.48 29.68
CA PHE A 413 -38.60 -18.62 29.28
C PHE A 413 -38.47 -18.59 27.76
N ARG A 414 -38.40 -17.39 27.18
CA ARG A 414 -38.34 -17.18 25.73
C ARG A 414 -36.96 -16.66 25.31
N GLY A 415 -36.49 -17.14 24.17
CA GLY A 415 -35.25 -16.69 23.54
C GLY A 415 -35.43 -16.52 22.04
N ALA A 416 -34.85 -15.46 21.50
CA ALA A 416 -34.91 -15.11 20.09
C ALA A 416 -33.55 -15.32 19.41
N GLY A 417 -33.54 -15.55 18.09
CA GLY A 417 -32.29 -15.56 17.34
C GLY A 417 -32.47 -15.84 15.84
N PRO A 418 -31.39 -15.66 15.04
CA PRO A 418 -31.41 -15.84 13.58
C PRO A 418 -31.46 -17.32 13.13
N ASN A 419 -31.46 -18.26 14.08
CA ASN A 419 -31.51 -19.70 13.84
C ASN A 419 -32.20 -20.39 15.02
N LYS A 420 -32.99 -21.44 14.77
CA LYS A 420 -33.67 -22.23 15.84
C LYS A 420 -32.69 -22.70 16.93
N LYS A 421 -31.44 -23.03 16.57
CA LYS A 421 -30.36 -23.38 17.53
C LYS A 421 -29.95 -22.22 18.45
N VAL A 422 -29.86 -20.99 17.93
CA VAL A 422 -29.46 -19.79 18.68
C VAL A 422 -30.61 -19.34 19.59
N ALA A 423 -31.84 -19.30 19.08
CA ALA A 423 -33.03 -19.03 19.85
C ALA A 423 -33.19 -20.02 21.03
N LYS A 424 -32.92 -21.31 20.79
CA LYS A 424 -32.92 -22.35 21.84
C LYS A 424 -31.86 -22.11 22.94
N ALA A 425 -30.65 -21.69 22.55
CA ALA A 425 -29.60 -21.36 23.50
C ALA A 425 -29.91 -20.08 24.30
N SER A 426 -30.49 -19.06 23.66
CA SER A 426 -30.99 -17.84 24.32
C SER A 426 -32.09 -18.15 25.34
N ALA A 427 -33.05 -19.01 24.99
CA ALA A 427 -34.13 -19.42 25.90
C ALA A 427 -33.60 -20.19 27.12
N ALA A 428 -32.62 -21.09 26.89
CA ALA A 428 -31.97 -21.83 27.96
C ALA A 428 -31.12 -20.93 28.88
N LEU A 429 -30.44 -19.93 28.31
CA LEU A 429 -29.65 -18.95 29.06
C LEU A 429 -30.57 -18.08 29.96
N ALA A 430 -31.68 -17.59 29.42
CA ALA A 430 -32.66 -16.81 30.20
C ALA A 430 -33.30 -17.60 31.35
N ALA A 431 -33.46 -18.93 31.19
CA ALA A 431 -33.90 -19.82 32.28
C ALA A 431 -32.78 -20.06 33.31
N LEU A 432 -31.54 -20.27 32.87
CA LEU A 432 -30.38 -20.41 33.76
C LEU A 432 -30.17 -19.17 34.63
N GLU A 433 -30.20 -17.98 34.02
CA GLU A 433 -30.00 -16.72 34.74
C GLU A 433 -31.11 -16.45 35.76
N LYS A 434 -32.36 -16.79 35.46
CA LYS A 434 -33.49 -16.49 36.36
C LYS A 434 -33.72 -17.53 37.46
N LEU A 435 -33.38 -18.80 37.22
CA LEU A 435 -33.62 -19.89 38.19
C LEU A 435 -32.36 -20.32 38.96
N PHE A 436 -31.15 -20.02 38.47
CA PHE A 436 -29.90 -20.56 39.02
C PHE A 436 -28.79 -19.51 39.27
N SER A 437 -29.08 -18.20 39.17
CA SER A 437 -28.08 -17.15 39.49
C SER A 437 -27.86 -16.94 40.99
N GLY A 438 -26.75 -17.48 41.47
CA GLY A 438 -26.04 -17.04 42.68
C GLY A 438 -26.10 -17.98 43.88
N PRO A 439 -25.27 -17.76 44.93
CA PRO A 439 -24.17 -16.79 45.01
C PRO A 439 -22.83 -17.43 45.41
N ASN A 440 -22.06 -17.97 44.44
CA ASN A 440 -20.69 -18.45 44.67
C ASN A 440 -19.64 -17.34 44.41
N ALA A 441 -19.84 -16.18 45.03
CA ALA A 441 -18.89 -15.06 45.03
C ALA A 441 -19.11 -14.18 46.27
N ALA A 442 -18.43 -14.50 47.38
CA ALA A 442 -18.54 -13.76 48.63
C ALA A 442 -17.49 -12.62 48.69
N GLY A 443 -17.94 -11.36 48.71
CA GLY A 443 -17.05 -10.19 48.82
C GLY A 443 -17.84 -8.90 49.14
N ASN A 444 -17.68 -8.38 50.36
CA ASN A 444 -18.50 -7.26 50.87
C ASN A 444 -18.11 -5.88 50.31
N LYS A 445 -19.12 -5.05 49.97
CA LYS A 445 -19.40 -3.75 50.66
C LYS A 445 -20.76 -3.14 50.24
N LYS A 446 -21.28 -2.20 51.05
CA LYS A 446 -22.69 -1.73 51.06
C LYS A 446 -22.91 -0.36 50.40
N LYS A 447 -24.10 -0.17 49.79
CA LYS A 447 -25.15 0.85 50.09
C LYS A 447 -26.26 0.73 49.01
N LYS A 448 -27.49 0.30 49.33
CA LYS A 448 -28.61 0.92 50.11
C LYS A 448 -29.47 1.91 49.28
N ILE A 449 -30.65 1.44 48.86
CA ILE A 449 -31.90 2.20 48.66
C ILE A 449 -33.04 1.45 49.39
N ILE A 450 -34.18 2.10 49.66
CA ILE A 450 -35.27 1.62 50.55
C ILE A 450 -36.60 1.52 49.79
N SER A 451 -37.39 0.48 50.07
CA SER A 451 -38.86 0.58 50.10
C SER A 451 -39.52 -0.51 50.95
N GLN A 452 -40.78 -0.24 51.29
CA GLN A 452 -41.70 -0.93 52.23
C GLN A 452 -42.37 -2.17 51.58
N SER A 453 -43.17 -3.03 52.26
CA SER A 453 -43.26 -3.48 53.67
C SER A 453 -44.33 -4.60 53.76
N LYS A 454 -44.32 -5.41 54.83
CA LYS A 454 -45.29 -6.48 55.17
C LYS A 454 -45.28 -7.69 54.21
N GLY A 455 -45.39 -8.94 54.68
CA GLY A 455 -45.32 -9.46 56.05
C GLY A 455 -46.06 -10.79 56.22
N ALA A 456 -45.62 -11.62 57.18
CA ALA A 456 -46.25 -12.88 57.64
C ALA A 456 -46.34 -14.04 56.60
N LEU A 457 -46.29 -15.33 56.97
CA LEU A 457 -46.00 -15.97 58.26
C LEU A 457 -45.38 -17.38 58.03
N ALA A 458 -45.22 -18.15 59.12
CA ALA A 458 -44.63 -19.49 59.21
C ALA A 458 -45.47 -20.61 58.49
N ALA A 459 -45.12 -21.90 58.48
CA ALA A 459 -44.21 -22.67 59.33
C ALA A 459 -43.75 -24.03 58.72
N ALA A 460 -42.93 -24.76 59.48
CA ALA A 460 -42.71 -26.22 59.53
C ALA A 460 -42.45 -27.01 58.21
N ALA A 461 -41.34 -27.73 57.98
CA ALA A 461 -40.48 -28.61 58.79
C ALA A 461 -40.95 -30.08 58.93
N ALA A 462 -40.24 -30.99 58.24
CA ALA A 462 -39.94 -32.40 58.60
C ALA A 462 -38.83 -32.87 57.62
N VAL A 463 -37.55 -33.07 57.97
CA VAL A 463 -36.89 -33.96 58.95
C VAL A 463 -36.52 -35.35 58.36
N SER A 464 -35.21 -35.59 58.26
CA SER A 464 -34.53 -36.92 58.22
C SER A 464 -34.73 -37.83 56.99
N ALA A 465 -33.82 -38.76 56.65
CA ALA A 465 -32.40 -38.97 57.04
C ALA A 465 -31.72 -40.01 56.11
N VAL A 466 -30.38 -40.17 56.25
CA VAL A 466 -29.56 -41.41 56.08
C VAL A 466 -29.99 -42.37 54.92
N ALA A 467 -29.35 -42.38 53.75
CA ALA A 467 -27.98 -42.85 53.44
C ALA A 467 -27.72 -44.36 53.64
N VAL A 468 -27.14 -45.05 52.63
CA VAL A 468 -26.20 -46.20 52.75
C VAL A 468 -25.63 -46.57 51.35
N GLN A 469 -24.50 -47.27 51.32
CA GLN A 469 -23.70 -47.60 50.12
C GLN A 469 -24.22 -48.80 49.29
N ALA A 470 -23.94 -48.80 47.98
CA ALA A 470 -23.28 -49.90 47.24
C ALA A 470 -23.05 -49.46 45.77
N ALA A 471 -21.84 -49.33 45.22
CA ALA A 471 -20.70 -50.26 45.12
C ALA A 471 -20.93 -51.45 44.16
N ARG A 472 -20.49 -51.30 42.90
CA ARG A 472 -20.00 -52.39 42.02
C ARG A 472 -19.21 -51.81 40.85
N GLY A 473 -18.07 -52.42 40.52
CA GLY A 473 -17.21 -52.01 39.40
C GLY A 473 -16.37 -53.16 38.86
N ARG A 474 -15.82 -52.99 37.65
CA ARG A 474 -14.84 -53.84 36.95
C ARG A 474 -14.22 -52.98 35.82
N GLY A 475 -12.92 -53.02 35.54
CA GLY A 475 -11.83 -53.77 36.17
C GLY A 475 -10.42 -53.31 35.76
N ARG A 476 -9.40 -54.02 36.29
CA ARG A 476 -7.95 -53.99 35.93
C ARG A 476 -7.67 -54.84 34.66
N PRO A 477 -6.41 -55.03 34.16
CA PRO A 477 -5.06 -54.55 34.56
C PRO A 477 -4.39 -53.63 33.49
N THR A 478 -3.28 -52.89 33.62
CA THR A 478 -2.05 -52.76 34.46
C THR A 478 -0.84 -53.66 34.18
N LEU A 479 0.25 -53.05 33.67
CA LEU A 479 1.73 -53.27 33.83
C LEU A 479 2.37 -52.13 32.97
N THR A 480 3.31 -51.23 33.34
CA THR A 480 4.60 -51.23 34.08
C THR A 480 5.70 -52.05 33.38
N ARG A 481 7.00 -51.68 33.30
CA ARG A 481 7.87 -50.83 34.16
C ARG A 481 9.21 -50.51 33.43
N GLY A 482 9.97 -49.48 33.82
CA GLY A 482 11.43 -49.39 33.53
C GLY A 482 12.03 -47.97 33.54
N ALA A 483 13.17 -47.75 34.21
CA ALA A 483 13.94 -46.49 34.22
C ALA A 483 15.37 -46.66 34.79
N PHE A 484 16.38 -45.98 34.21
CA PHE A 484 17.75 -45.70 34.70
C PHE A 484 18.58 -45.00 33.57
N VAL A 485 19.74 -44.34 33.76
CA VAL A 485 20.25 -43.37 34.77
C VAL A 485 21.57 -42.73 34.24
N SER A 486 22.18 -41.76 34.95
CA SER A 486 23.53 -41.15 34.70
C SER A 486 23.67 -40.19 33.48
N ALA A 487 24.64 -39.27 33.39
CA ALA A 487 25.46 -38.44 34.34
C ALA A 487 26.30 -37.44 33.45
N ALA A 488 27.08 -36.42 33.89
CA ALA A 488 27.42 -35.77 35.16
C ALA A 488 27.82 -34.28 34.88
N ALA A 489 27.91 -33.38 35.88
CA ALA A 489 28.53 -32.05 35.74
C ALA A 489 28.94 -31.41 37.08
N ALA A 490 30.15 -30.82 37.19
CA ALA A 490 30.69 -30.01 38.30
C ALA A 490 32.09 -29.41 37.91
N PRO A 491 32.71 -28.48 38.68
CA PRO A 491 32.20 -27.17 39.13
C PRO A 491 33.25 -26.00 39.11
N GLY A 492 32.84 -24.75 39.43
CA GLY A 492 33.73 -23.62 39.84
C GLY A 492 33.92 -22.47 38.83
N TYR A 493 34.34 -21.24 39.20
CA TYR A 493 34.63 -20.68 40.54
C TYR A 493 34.62 -19.10 40.57
N VAL A 494 33.88 -18.50 41.53
CA VAL A 494 34.17 -17.27 42.33
C VAL A 494 34.30 -15.84 41.68
N THR A 495 34.01 -14.80 42.50
CA THR A 495 33.96 -13.33 42.22
C THR A 495 34.96 -12.52 43.08
N PRO A 496 35.24 -11.21 42.80
CA PRO A 496 34.46 -10.03 43.27
C PRO A 496 34.41 -8.86 42.25
N GLY A 497 33.89 -7.63 42.49
CA GLY A 497 33.03 -7.10 43.56
C GLY A 497 33.48 -5.73 44.18
N VAL A 498 32.94 -4.58 43.72
CA VAL A 498 33.12 -3.22 44.34
C VAL A 498 31.82 -2.38 44.26
N TYR A 499 31.66 -1.38 45.12
CA TYR A 499 30.46 -0.54 45.37
C TYR A 499 30.26 0.65 44.41
N LEU A 500 28.99 1.07 44.16
CA LEU A 500 28.46 2.36 44.69
C LEU A 500 26.91 2.49 44.62
N ILE A 501 26.34 3.03 45.70
CA ILE A 501 25.10 3.83 45.92
C ILE A 501 23.86 3.66 45.00
N ALA A 502 22.66 3.67 45.62
CA ALA A 502 21.36 3.42 44.98
C ALA A 502 20.43 4.65 44.92
N LEU A 503 19.40 4.57 44.06
CA LEU A 503 18.09 5.20 44.28
C LEU A 503 16.96 4.27 43.82
N PHE A 504 15.75 4.48 44.33
CA PHE A 504 14.61 3.55 44.22
C PHE A 504 13.82 3.69 42.91
N ILE A 505 13.20 2.58 42.45
CA ILE A 505 11.76 2.48 42.13
C ILE A 505 11.34 0.98 42.08
N PHE A 506 10.04 0.71 42.24
CA PHE A 506 9.46 -0.62 42.50
C PHE A 506 9.61 -1.63 41.34
N SER A 507 9.62 -2.93 41.68
CA SER A 507 9.63 -4.06 40.74
C SER A 507 8.44 -5.01 40.91
N LEU A 508 7.71 -5.24 39.83
CA LEU A 508 6.85 -6.42 39.55
C LEU A 508 6.89 -6.66 38.03
N GLY A 509 7.09 -7.84 37.47
CA GLY A 509 7.43 -9.15 38.05
C GLY A 509 6.69 -10.29 37.34
N LEU A 510 7.43 -11.24 36.74
CA LEU A 510 6.96 -12.42 35.93
C LEU A 510 6.82 -12.14 34.41
N PRO A 511 6.89 -13.16 33.52
CA PRO A 511 8.19 -13.77 33.18
C PRO A 511 8.43 -13.95 31.66
N LYS A 512 9.70 -14.03 31.25
CA LYS A 512 10.08 -14.37 29.87
C LYS A 512 9.72 -15.82 29.52
N ARG A 513 9.19 -16.05 28.32
CA ARG A 513 9.22 -17.36 27.65
C ARG A 513 9.77 -17.18 26.23
N MET A 514 10.92 -17.77 25.95
CA MET A 514 11.58 -17.67 24.66
C MET A 514 10.78 -18.40 23.58
N LEU A 515 10.61 -17.74 22.43
CA LEU A 515 10.43 -18.41 21.14
C LEU A 515 11.70 -18.13 20.34
N LEU A 516 12.44 -19.19 19.98
CA LEU A 516 13.49 -19.07 18.97
C LEU A 516 12.79 -18.86 17.61
N LEU A 517 13.03 -17.71 16.99
CA LEU A 517 12.85 -17.57 15.55
C LEU A 517 14.13 -18.07 14.86
N PRO A 518 14.04 -18.89 13.80
CA PRO A 518 15.21 -19.34 13.07
C PRO A 518 15.83 -18.15 12.32
N ILE A 519 17.16 -18.04 12.39
CA ILE A 519 17.92 -17.04 11.62
C ILE A 519 17.84 -17.46 10.14
N MET A 520 16.98 -16.78 9.37
CA MET A 520 17.04 -16.87 7.91
C MET A 520 18.32 -16.19 7.44
N LYS A 521 19.31 -16.99 7.02
CA LYS A 521 20.43 -16.49 6.22
C LYS A 521 19.86 -15.93 4.92
N VAL A 522 19.97 -14.61 4.73
CA VAL A 522 19.74 -13.98 3.43
C VAL A 522 20.83 -14.47 2.48
N PRO A 523 20.50 -15.08 1.33
CA PRO A 523 21.50 -15.39 0.33
C PRO A 523 21.93 -14.09 -0.35
N THR A 524 23.13 -13.61 -0.02
CA THR A 524 23.80 -12.50 -0.72
C THR A 524 24.20 -12.96 -2.11
N TYR A 525 23.31 -12.78 -3.09
CA TYR A 525 23.68 -12.84 -4.49
C TYR A 525 24.48 -11.56 -4.84
N PRO A 526 25.57 -11.67 -5.60
CA PRO A 526 26.38 -10.51 -5.97
C PRO A 526 25.58 -9.57 -6.86
N ILE A 527 25.59 -8.28 -6.51
CA ILE A 527 25.13 -7.22 -7.41
C ILE A 527 26.15 -7.14 -8.55
N PRO A 528 25.75 -7.29 -9.82
CA PRO A 528 26.68 -7.06 -10.92
C PRO A 528 27.02 -5.56 -10.97
N HIS A 529 28.30 -5.24 -10.79
CA HIS A 529 28.82 -3.91 -11.09
C HIS A 529 28.71 -3.66 -12.59
N TYR A 530 27.70 -2.90 -12.99
CA TYR A 530 27.69 -2.25 -14.30
C TYR A 530 28.35 -0.88 -14.15
N SER A 531 29.56 -0.77 -14.71
CA SER A 531 30.28 0.50 -14.81
C SER A 531 29.46 1.51 -15.62
N PHE A 532 29.55 2.78 -15.23
CA PHE A 532 29.02 3.88 -16.04
C PHE A 532 29.83 4.02 -17.34
N PHE A 533 29.12 4.05 -18.47
CA PHE A 533 29.51 4.59 -19.77
C PHE A 533 28.24 5.04 -20.49
#